data_AF-A0A821B8L0-F1
#
_entry.id   AF-A0A821B8L0-F1
#
_cell.length_a   1.000
_cell.length_b   1.000
_cell.length_c   1.000
_cell.angle_alpha   90.00
_cell.angle_beta   90.00
_cell.angle_gamma   90.00
#
_symmetry.space_group_name_H-M   'P 1'
#
loop_
_entity.id
_entity.type
_entity.pdbx_description
1 polymer ?
#
loop_
_entity_poly.entity_id
_entity_poly.type
_entity_poly.pdbx_seq_one_letter_code
_entity_poly.pdbx_strand_id
1 'polypeptide(L)'
;NSQLCRTVDERPKPIVPPASSSHLHKTVVNIVNSCCCSQRFPVIRIGEGKYRIGENGTIIFIRILRNHVMVRVGGGWDTLENYLNKHD
;
A
#
# COMPACT_ATOMS: atom_id res chain seq x y z
N ASN A 1 6.40 -20.64 -17.20
CA ASN A 1 7.66 -19.86 -17.19
C ASN A 1 7.40 -18.38 -17.42
N SER A 2 6.49 -17.81 -16.61
CA SER A 2 6.01 -16.43 -16.70
C SER A 2 7.08 -15.47 -16.21
N GLN A 3 7.52 -14.62 -17.14
CA GLN A 3 8.48 -13.54 -16.96
C GLN A 3 8.17 -12.73 -15.70
N LEU A 4 9.09 -12.92 -14.75
CA LEU A 4 9.41 -12.03 -13.66
C LEU A 4 9.41 -10.57 -14.15
N CYS A 5 8.56 -9.74 -13.54
CA CYS A 5 8.35 -8.32 -13.84
C CYS A 5 9.69 -7.57 -13.93
N ARG A 6 10.23 -7.46 -15.14
CA ARG A 6 11.42 -6.68 -15.48
C ARG A 6 11.00 -5.47 -16.29
N THR A 7 10.75 -4.36 -15.60
CA THR A 7 11.17 -3.02 -16.05
C THR A 7 11.44 -2.19 -14.80
N VAL A 8 12.71 -1.91 -14.61
CA VAL A 8 13.20 -0.77 -13.86
C VAL A 8 13.11 0.40 -14.83
N ASP A 9 12.36 1.45 -14.50
CA ASP A 9 12.80 2.84 -14.69
C ASP A 9 11.84 3.80 -13.99
N GLU A 10 12.42 4.72 -13.22
CA GLU A 10 11.82 5.90 -12.58
C GLU A 10 10.58 5.73 -11.67
N ARG A 11 10.64 4.79 -10.72
CA ARG A 11 9.63 4.75 -9.64
C ARG A 11 9.99 5.81 -8.59
N PRO A 12 9.10 6.77 -8.25
CA PRO A 12 9.33 7.63 -7.08
C PRO A 12 9.51 6.71 -5.88
N LYS A 13 10.72 6.72 -5.31
CA LYS A 13 11.03 5.97 -4.09
C LYS A 13 9.95 6.32 -3.07
N PRO A 14 9.37 5.37 -2.32
CA PRO A 14 8.48 5.72 -1.22
C PRO A 14 9.24 6.67 -0.31
N ILE A 15 8.88 7.96 -0.32
CA ILE A 15 9.48 8.99 0.52
C ILE A 15 8.91 8.74 1.91
N VAL A 16 9.46 7.74 2.61
CA VAL A 16 9.07 7.43 3.97
C VAL A 16 10.35 7.40 4.80
N PRO A 17 10.54 8.34 5.73
CA PRO A 17 11.71 8.37 6.58
C PRO A 17 11.83 7.03 7.37
N PRO A 18 13.04 6.46 7.49
CA PRO A 18 13.28 5.09 7.96
C PRO A 18 13.05 4.85 9.47
N ALA A 19 12.44 5.80 10.19
CA ALA A 19 12.58 5.87 11.65
C ALA A 19 11.66 4.91 12.45
N SER A 20 10.77 4.13 11.84
CA SER A 20 10.13 3.01 12.55
C SER A 20 9.65 1.93 11.59
N SER A 21 10.40 0.83 11.48
CA SER A 21 10.04 -0.33 10.66
C SER A 21 8.97 -1.20 11.34
N SER A 22 7.82 -0.60 11.65
CA SER A 22 6.66 -1.29 12.22
C SER A 22 6.27 -2.50 11.37
N HIS A 23 5.91 -3.61 12.02
CA HIS A 23 5.45 -4.82 11.35
C HIS A 23 4.33 -4.52 10.34
N LEU A 24 3.41 -3.61 10.68
CA LEU A 24 2.37 -3.12 9.78
C LEU A 24 2.94 -2.50 8.50
N HIS A 25 3.98 -1.67 8.62
CA HIS A 25 4.58 -1.02 7.46
C HIS A 25 5.24 -2.02 6.51
N LYS A 26 5.93 -3.04 7.07
CA LYS A 26 6.53 -4.11 6.27
C LYS A 26 5.46 -4.88 5.48
N THR A 27 4.34 -5.24 6.12
CA THR A 27 3.27 -5.98 5.45
C THR A 27 2.58 -5.15 4.37
N VAL A 28 2.31 -3.87 4.63
CA VAL A 28 1.74 -2.94 3.62
C VAL A 28 2.63 -2.84 2.39
N VAL A 29 3.94 -2.62 2.59
CA VAL A 29 4.90 -2.52 1.48
C VAL A 29 4.97 -3.82 0.68
N ASN A 30 4.95 -4.98 1.34
CA ASN A 30 4.96 -6.28 0.67
C ASN A 30 3.71 -6.48 -0.21
N ILE A 31 2.52 -6.14 0.29
CA ILE A 31 1.26 -6.25 -0.46
C ILE A 31 1.30 -5.34 -1.70
N VAL A 32 1.65 -4.06 -1.52
CA VAL A 32 1.73 -3.09 -2.63
C VAL A 32 2.77 -3.51 -3.68
N ASN A 33 3.93 -4.04 -3.25
CA ASN A 33 4.97 -4.51 -4.16
C ASN A 33 4.61 -5.81 -4.87
N SER A 34 3.73 -6.64 -4.29
CA SER A 34 3.25 -7.88 -4.91
C SER A 34 2.25 -7.63 -6.04
N CYS A 35 1.61 -6.45 -6.09
CA CYS A 35 0.78 -6.02 -7.22
C CYS A 35 1.65 -5.89 -8.48
N CYS A 36 1.30 -6.63 -9.52
CA CYS A 36 1.88 -6.53 -10.87
C CYS A 36 1.11 -5.54 -11.76
N CYS A 37 0.38 -4.62 -11.12
CA CYS A 37 -0.58 -3.72 -11.73
C CYS A 37 0.17 -2.67 -12.58
N SER A 38 -0.29 -2.43 -13.83
CA SER A 38 0.38 -1.55 -14.80
C SER A 38 0.42 -0.10 -14.34
N GLN A 39 -0.53 0.31 -13.49
CA GLN A 39 -0.49 1.54 -12.72
C GLN A 39 -0.40 1.20 -11.24
N ARG A 40 0.69 1.63 -10.58
CA ARG A 40 0.81 1.48 -9.13
C ARG A 40 0.39 2.77 -8.46
N PHE A 41 -0.63 2.68 -7.61
CA PHE A 41 -1.04 3.81 -6.77
C PHE A 41 0.15 4.33 -5.96
N PRO A 42 0.42 5.64 -5.94
CA PRO A 42 1.39 6.20 -5.02
C PRO A 42 0.89 5.96 -3.59
N VAL A 43 1.68 5.22 -2.79
CA VAL A 43 1.40 4.94 -1.38
C VAL A 43 2.49 5.59 -0.53
N ILE A 44 2.10 6.58 0.27
CA ILE A 44 3.01 7.35 1.14
C ILE A 44 2.57 7.17 2.58
N ARG A 45 3.46 6.70 3.45
CA ARG A 45 3.17 6.63 4.88
C ARG A 45 3.28 8.03 5.48
N ILE A 46 2.19 8.48 6.10
CA ILE A 46 2.10 9.77 6.79
C ILE A 46 2.32 9.60 8.30
N GLY A 47 1.95 8.44 8.84
CA GLY A 47 2.14 8.11 10.27
C GLY A 47 1.87 6.65 10.56
N GLU A 48 1.84 6.28 11.83
CA GLU A 48 1.42 4.93 12.23
C GLU A 48 -0.04 4.69 11.83
N GLY A 49 -0.26 3.64 11.03
CA GLY A 49 -1.58 3.32 10.50
C GLY A 49 -2.21 4.39 9.60
N LYS A 50 -1.48 5.44 9.17
CA LYS A 50 -1.99 6.50 8.30
C LYS A 50 -1.20 6.54 7.00
N TYR A 51 -1.89 6.35 5.89
CA TYR A 51 -1.29 6.25 4.56
C TYR A 51 -2.06 7.13 3.58
N ARG A 52 -1.32 7.78 2.70
CA ARG A 52 -1.85 8.52 1.57
C ARG A 52 -1.79 7.62 0.34
N ILE A 53 -2.93 7.38 -0.30
CA ILE A 53 -3.05 6.51 -1.48
C ILE A 53 -3.67 7.28 -2.65
N GLY A 54 -3.11 7.07 -3.84
CA GLY A 54 -3.64 7.62 -5.10
C GLY A 54 -3.16 9.05 -5.39
N GLU A 55 -3.41 9.51 -6.61
CA GLU A 55 -2.95 10.81 -7.11
C GLU A 55 -3.62 11.99 -6.38
N ASN A 56 -4.92 11.85 -6.08
CA ASN A 56 -5.68 12.81 -5.28
C ASN A 56 -5.19 12.87 -3.82
N GLY A 57 -4.36 11.91 -3.42
CA GLY A 57 -3.72 11.90 -2.12
C GLY A 57 -4.70 11.67 -0.98
N THR A 58 -5.64 10.75 -1.14
CA THR A 58 -6.61 10.37 -0.11
C THR A 58 -5.89 9.73 1.07
N ILE A 59 -6.15 10.23 2.27
CA ILE A 59 -5.59 9.65 3.50
C ILE A 59 -6.53 8.56 4.00
N ILE A 60 -5.99 7.35 4.13
CA ILE A 60 -6.68 6.20 4.68
C ILE A 60 -6.02 5.71 5.97
N PHE A 61 -6.83 5.06 6.79
CA PHE A 61 -6.37 4.42 8.02
C PHE A 61 -6.21 2.93 7.77
N ILE A 62 -5.00 2.43 8.03
CA ILE A 62 -4.62 1.03 7.88
C ILE A 62 -4.32 0.45 9.26
N ARG A 63 -4.81 -0.76 9.52
CA ARG A 63 -4.47 -1.55 10.71
C ARG A 63 -4.17 -3.00 10.33
N ILE A 64 -3.61 -3.76 11.26
CA ILE A 64 -3.43 -5.20 11.09
C ILE A 64 -4.33 -5.95 12.08
N LEU A 65 -5.00 -6.99 11.60
CA LEU A 65 -5.85 -7.87 12.40
C LEU A 65 -5.57 -9.32 11.99
N ARG A 66 -5.02 -10.13 12.91
CA ARG A 66 -4.67 -11.55 12.64
C ARG A 66 -3.87 -11.71 11.33
N ASN A 67 -2.81 -10.92 11.16
CA ASN A 67 -1.98 -10.82 9.94
C ASN A 67 -2.67 -10.25 8.68
N HIS A 68 -3.97 -9.97 8.71
CA HIS A 68 -4.65 -9.31 7.60
C HIS A 68 -4.52 -7.79 7.72
N VAL A 69 -4.08 -7.14 6.64
CA VAL A 69 -4.01 -5.68 6.55
C VAL A 69 -5.38 -5.15 6.13
N MET A 70 -5.94 -4.28 6.97
CA MET A 70 -7.29 -3.76 6.85
C MET A 70 -7.27 -2.24 6.66
N VAL A 71 -8.07 -1.75 5.73
CA VAL A 71 -8.29 -0.34 5.42
C VAL A 71 -9.64 0.10 5.96
N ARG A 72 -9.71 1.29 6.56
CA ARG A 72 -10.96 1.92 6.96
C ARG A 72 -11.71 2.45 5.73
N VAL A 73 -12.95 2.02 5.55
CA VAL A 73 -13.86 2.50 4.50
C VAL A 73 -15.17 3.01 5.12
N GLY A 74 -15.96 3.80 4.37
CA GLY A 74 -17.16 4.49 4.86
C GLY A 74 -18.23 3.61 5.53
N GLY A 75 -18.21 2.30 5.31
CA GLY A 75 -19.12 1.33 5.92
C GLY A 75 -18.46 0.28 6.84
N GLY A 76 -17.14 0.32 7.08
CA GLY A 76 -16.48 -0.74 7.85
C GLY A 76 -14.97 -0.85 7.64
N TRP A 77 -14.50 -2.10 7.48
CA TRP A 77 -13.11 -2.44 7.24
C TRP A 77 -13.03 -3.35 6.03
N ASP A 78 -12.18 -3.01 5.07
CA ASP A 78 -11.90 -3.82 3.88
C ASP A 78 -10.43 -4.25 3.89
N THR A 79 -10.03 -5.26 3.12
CA THR A 79 -8.60 -5.62 3.04
C THR A 79 -7.84 -4.62 2.16
N LEU A 80 -6.54 -4.42 2.43
CA LEU A 80 -5.72 -3.55 1.59
C LEU A 80 -5.68 -4.03 0.13
N GLU A 81 -5.63 -5.35 -0.09
CA GLU A 81 -5.69 -5.94 -1.42
C GLU A 81 -6.99 -5.59 -2.16
N ASN A 82 -8.13 -5.72 -1.50
CA ASN A 82 -9.43 -5.40 -2.11
C ASN A 82 -9.59 -3.90 -2.37
N TYR A 83 -9.08 -3.06 -1.46
CA TYR A 83 -9.05 -1.62 -1.65
C TYR A 83 -8.22 -1.25 -2.89
N LEU A 84 -7.01 -1.82 -3.04
CA LEU A 84 -6.17 -1.57 -4.20
C LEU A 84 -6.83 -2.05 -5.50
N ASN A 85 -7.47 -3.23 -5.51
CA ASN A 85 -8.15 -3.75 -6.70
C ASN A 85 -9.36 -2.90 -7.14
N LYS A 86 -10.10 -2.30 -6.20
CA LYS A 86 -11.25 -1.44 -6.50
C LYS A 86 -10.85 -0.04 -6.98
N HIS A 87 -9.64 0.36 -6.64
CA HIS A 87 -9.13 1.69 -6.93
C HIS A 87 -8.12 1.71 -8.09
N ASP A 88 -7.82 0.55 -8.73
CA ASP A 88 -7.05 0.40 -10.00
C ASP A 88 -7.58 1.25 -11.15
#